data_AF-A0A7U7J135-F1
#
_entry.id   AF-A0A7U7J135-F1
#
_cell.length_a   1.000
_cell.length_b   1.000
_cell.length_c   1.000
_cell.angle_alpha   90.00
_cell.angle_beta   90.00
_cell.angle_gamma   90.00
#
_symmetry.space_group_name_H-M   'P 1'
#
loop_
_entity.id
_entity.type
_entity.pdbx_description
1 polymer ?
#
loop_
_entity_poly.entity_id
_entity_poly.type
_entity_poly.pdbx_seq_one_letter_code
_entity_poly.pdbx_strand_id
1 'polypeptide(L)'
;MKKSVRQTGLALFFSMACVFLGTAAHAQRISSLSGAELEKFCQKESKRAACGSYLAGVVDGAAWSQSFGALVGARPATAFCLPAGIKGIQVRSLVVGWLAGHDGVAAQPAGRAVYQALHANYACPTGMAGMYVEQRAEAQNISSLPGRGLVSMCTHESGLLACDGYLAGTMDSEVWARNYSTVEGVHTPVAFCVPKEIRGAQLRALVVGWYAGHEDAMNEPAGRGIYRALHDNYPCSSTIRPIASAPAAQ
;
A
#
# COMPACT_ATOMS: atom_id res chain seq x y z
N MET A 1 12.10 79.82 -14.60
CA MET A 1 12.85 79.07 -13.58
C MET A 1 12.16 77.73 -13.36
N LYS A 2 12.69 76.65 -13.96
CA LYS A 2 12.15 75.28 -13.88
C LYS A 2 12.91 74.52 -12.78
N LYS A 3 12.22 73.98 -11.78
CA LYS A 3 12.80 72.99 -10.85
C LYS A 3 12.22 71.62 -11.18
N SER A 4 13.06 70.76 -11.74
CA SER A 4 12.76 69.36 -12.04
C SER A 4 13.16 68.52 -10.83
N VAL A 5 12.18 67.88 -10.17
CA VAL A 5 12.39 66.90 -9.11
C VAL A 5 12.63 65.54 -9.77
N ARG A 6 13.80 64.94 -9.52
CA ARG A 6 14.11 63.55 -9.92
C ARG A 6 13.68 62.62 -8.79
N GLN A 7 12.69 61.78 -9.06
CA GLN A 7 12.26 60.67 -8.22
C GLN A 7 13.11 59.44 -8.56
N THR A 8 13.99 59.01 -7.65
CA THR A 8 14.72 57.75 -7.72
C THR A 8 13.88 56.65 -7.07
N GLY A 9 13.24 55.81 -7.88
CA GLY A 9 12.58 54.59 -7.42
C GLY A 9 13.58 53.46 -7.28
N LEU A 10 13.87 53.05 -6.03
CA LEU A 10 14.63 51.85 -5.72
C LEU A 10 13.65 50.67 -5.61
N ALA A 11 13.56 49.85 -6.66
CA ALA A 11 12.77 48.62 -6.64
C ALA A 11 13.57 47.51 -5.93
N LEU A 12 13.18 47.18 -4.69
CA LEU A 12 13.67 46.02 -3.95
C LEU A 12 12.97 44.76 -4.48
N PHE A 13 13.67 43.99 -5.31
CA PHE A 13 13.27 42.63 -5.68
C PHE A 13 13.58 41.67 -4.53
N PHE A 14 12.58 41.34 -3.73
CA PHE A 14 12.63 40.20 -2.80
C PHE A 14 12.41 38.91 -3.62
N SER A 15 13.50 38.34 -4.17
CA SER A 15 13.48 36.96 -4.67
C SER A 15 13.37 36.00 -3.49
N MET A 16 12.15 35.60 -3.17
CA MET A 16 11.87 34.50 -2.24
C MET A 16 12.23 33.19 -2.95
N ALA A 17 13.46 32.73 -2.75
CA ALA A 17 13.87 31.39 -3.11
C ALA A 17 13.13 30.40 -2.19
N CYS A 18 12.00 29.86 -2.66
CA CYS A 18 11.37 28.69 -2.07
C CYS A 18 12.32 27.50 -2.22
N VAL A 19 13.18 27.29 -1.22
CA VAL A 19 13.89 26.03 -1.04
C VAL A 19 12.85 24.99 -0.63
N PHE A 20 12.24 24.33 -1.61
CA PHE A 20 11.49 23.10 -1.37
C PHE A 20 12.49 22.03 -0.95
N LEU A 21 12.69 21.89 0.36
CA LEU A 21 13.28 20.70 0.95
C LEU A 21 12.34 19.54 0.61
N GLY A 22 12.63 18.84 -0.49
CA GLY A 22 11.94 17.62 -0.87
C GLY A 22 12.17 16.58 0.22
N THR A 23 11.17 16.39 1.08
CA THR A 23 11.11 15.21 1.93
C THR A 23 10.90 14.02 1.00
N ALA A 24 11.80 13.04 1.06
CA ALA A 24 11.61 11.80 0.32
C ALA A 24 10.27 11.19 0.77
N ALA A 25 9.30 11.17 -0.14
CA ALA A 25 8.02 10.55 0.10
C ALA A 25 8.26 9.03 0.19
N HIS A 26 7.96 8.44 1.35
CA HIS A 26 8.06 7.00 1.57
C HIS A 26 6.66 6.46 1.83
N ALA A 27 6.36 5.26 1.30
CA ALA A 27 5.23 4.49 1.76
C ALA A 27 5.32 4.35 3.30
N GLN A 28 4.21 4.60 3.98
CA GLN A 28 4.15 4.67 5.44
C GLN A 28 3.10 3.68 5.95
N ARG A 29 3.35 3.09 7.13
CA ARG A 29 2.35 2.25 7.83
C ARG A 29 1.38 3.09 8.66
N ILE A 30 0.13 2.66 8.75
CA ILE A 30 -0.86 3.20 9.71
C ILE A 30 -1.06 2.28 10.92
N SER A 31 -0.87 0.96 10.77
CA SER A 31 -0.92 0.06 11.92
C SER A 31 0.27 0.32 12.85
N SER A 32 0.01 0.49 14.14
CA SER A 32 1.06 0.53 15.15
C SER A 32 1.43 -0.85 15.68
N LEU A 33 0.63 -1.88 15.39
CA LEU A 33 0.79 -3.21 15.97
C LEU A 33 2.17 -3.82 15.67
N SER A 34 2.70 -4.52 16.66
CA SER A 34 3.77 -5.49 16.53
C SER A 34 3.22 -6.88 16.14
N GLY A 35 4.10 -7.81 15.77
CA GLY A 35 3.73 -9.20 15.53
C GLY A 35 3.08 -9.86 16.74
N ALA A 36 3.60 -9.64 17.95
CA ALA A 36 3.06 -10.16 19.21
C ALA A 36 1.67 -9.61 19.52
N GLU A 37 1.47 -8.30 19.28
CA GLU A 37 0.15 -7.68 19.46
C GLU A 37 -0.85 -8.18 18.43
N LEU A 38 -0.42 -8.38 17.18
CA LEU A 38 -1.25 -8.96 16.12
C LEU A 38 -1.66 -10.39 16.47
N GLU A 39 -0.73 -11.23 16.93
CA GLU A 39 -1.01 -12.61 17.35
C GLU A 39 -2.12 -12.64 18.40
N LYS A 40 -1.94 -11.89 19.50
CA LYS A 40 -2.93 -11.77 20.58
C LYS A 40 -4.25 -11.18 20.07
N PHE A 41 -4.20 -10.23 19.14
CA PHE A 41 -5.39 -9.63 18.54
C PHE A 41 -6.17 -10.65 17.73
N CYS A 42 -5.49 -11.48 16.94
CA CYS A 42 -6.09 -12.50 16.08
C CYS A 42 -6.71 -13.68 16.84
N GLN A 43 -6.25 -13.97 18.06
CA GLN A 43 -6.80 -15.02 18.91
C GLN A 43 -8.14 -14.62 19.57
N LYS A 44 -8.41 -13.33 19.76
CA LYS A 44 -9.65 -12.83 20.37
C LYS A 44 -10.84 -13.02 19.43
N GLU A 45 -11.87 -13.74 19.87
CA GLU A 45 -13.10 -14.01 19.10
C GLU A 45 -13.69 -12.73 18.49
N SER A 46 -13.88 -11.71 19.34
CA SER A 46 -14.46 -10.42 18.96
C SER A 46 -13.62 -9.61 17.97
N LYS A 47 -12.39 -10.04 17.69
CA LYS A 47 -11.44 -9.39 16.78
C LYS A 47 -11.10 -10.24 15.55
N ARG A 48 -11.60 -11.47 15.46
CA ARG A 48 -11.27 -12.40 14.36
C ARG A 48 -11.59 -11.85 12.97
N ALA A 49 -12.73 -11.17 12.82
CA ALA A 49 -13.12 -10.56 11.55
C ALA A 49 -12.15 -9.44 11.13
N ALA A 50 -11.76 -8.59 12.08
CA ALA A 50 -10.81 -7.50 11.85
C ALA A 50 -9.39 -8.01 11.56
N CYS A 51 -8.94 -9.02 12.29
CA CYS A 51 -7.67 -9.70 12.01
C CYS A 51 -7.68 -10.33 10.61
N GLY A 52 -8.75 -11.06 10.26
CA GLY A 52 -8.89 -11.65 8.93
C GLY A 52 -8.86 -10.60 7.83
N SER A 53 -9.49 -9.45 8.06
CA SER A 53 -9.49 -8.32 7.13
C SER A 53 -8.11 -7.69 7.01
N TYR A 54 -7.38 -7.53 8.12
CA TYR A 54 -5.98 -7.08 8.09
C TYR A 54 -5.08 -8.00 7.26
N LEU A 55 -5.14 -9.31 7.50
CA LEU A 55 -4.35 -10.29 6.73
C LEU A 55 -4.74 -10.32 5.26
N ALA A 56 -6.04 -10.19 4.95
CA ALA A 56 -6.53 -10.02 3.58
C ALA A 56 -5.95 -8.76 2.93
N GLY A 57 -5.95 -7.63 3.63
CA GLY A 57 -5.32 -6.40 3.13
C GLY A 57 -3.82 -6.57 2.87
N VAL A 58 -3.10 -7.29 3.74
CA VAL A 58 -1.66 -7.57 3.53
C VAL A 58 -1.43 -8.40 2.27
N VAL A 59 -2.23 -9.44 2.08
CA VAL A 59 -2.07 -10.38 0.95
C VAL A 59 -2.55 -9.77 -0.37
N ASP A 60 -3.75 -9.19 -0.39
CA ASP A 60 -4.29 -8.51 -1.56
C ASP A 60 -3.39 -7.33 -1.93
N GLY A 61 -2.89 -6.58 -0.94
CA GLY A 61 -1.93 -5.52 -1.16
C GLY A 61 -0.65 -6.02 -1.85
N ALA A 62 -0.17 -7.20 -1.50
CA ALA A 62 1.07 -7.73 -2.08
C ALA A 62 0.87 -8.07 -3.56
N ALA A 63 -0.34 -8.53 -3.92
CA ALA A 63 -0.78 -8.75 -5.29
C ALA A 63 -0.75 -7.45 -6.08
N TRP A 64 -1.39 -6.40 -5.56
CA TRP A 64 -1.50 -5.13 -6.26
C TRP A 64 -0.19 -4.37 -6.36
N SER A 65 0.70 -4.48 -5.36
CA SER A 65 2.06 -3.92 -5.44
C SER A 65 2.84 -4.53 -6.62
N GLN A 66 2.70 -5.85 -6.84
CA GLN A 66 3.32 -6.53 -7.99
C GLN A 66 2.70 -6.10 -9.31
N SER A 67 1.37 -6.07 -9.40
CA SER A 67 0.68 -5.62 -10.61
C SER A 67 1.05 -4.18 -10.96
N PHE A 68 1.13 -3.30 -9.96
CA PHE A 68 1.58 -1.92 -10.14
C PHE A 68 3.02 -1.87 -10.64
N GLY A 69 3.94 -2.59 -10.00
CA GLY A 69 5.34 -2.69 -10.44
C GLY A 69 5.46 -3.11 -11.90
N ALA A 70 4.68 -4.12 -12.32
CA ALA A 70 4.65 -4.58 -13.70
C ALA A 70 4.13 -3.50 -14.68
N LEU A 71 3.08 -2.75 -14.30
CA LEU A 71 2.54 -1.66 -15.11
C LEU A 71 3.55 -0.55 -15.38
N VAL A 72 4.46 -0.29 -14.43
CA VAL A 72 5.51 0.73 -14.56
C VAL A 72 6.87 0.17 -14.99
N GLY A 73 6.89 -1.07 -15.50
CA GLY A 73 8.06 -1.71 -16.10
C GLY A 73 9.11 -2.22 -15.10
N ALA A 74 8.77 -2.31 -13.81
CA ALA A 74 9.63 -2.90 -12.81
C ALA A 74 9.55 -4.44 -12.85
N ARG A 75 10.66 -5.10 -12.47
CA ARG A 75 10.64 -6.55 -12.28
C ARG A 75 9.78 -6.88 -11.06
N PRO A 76 8.81 -7.81 -11.16
CA PRO A 76 8.03 -8.21 -10.02
C PRO A 76 8.94 -8.89 -8.98
N ALA A 77 8.89 -8.39 -7.75
CA ALA A 77 9.52 -9.02 -6.59
C ALA A 77 8.42 -9.48 -5.63
N THR A 78 8.07 -10.75 -5.72
CA THR A 78 7.03 -11.36 -4.90
C THR A 78 7.65 -11.95 -3.64
N ALA A 79 7.24 -11.47 -2.47
CA ALA A 79 7.71 -12.02 -1.20
C ALA A 79 7.15 -13.43 -0.92
N PHE A 80 5.96 -13.75 -1.40
CA PHE A 80 5.33 -15.05 -1.15
C PHE A 80 4.28 -15.40 -2.22
N CYS A 81 4.08 -16.69 -2.41
CA CYS A 81 3.31 -17.29 -3.49
C CYS A 81 2.25 -18.22 -2.89
N LEU A 82 1.04 -17.71 -2.72
CA LEU A 82 -0.01 -18.47 -2.06
C LEU A 82 -0.57 -19.59 -2.95
N PRO A 83 -0.88 -20.77 -2.39
CA PRO A 83 -1.56 -21.83 -3.13
C PRO A 83 -2.93 -21.39 -3.63
N ALA A 84 -3.29 -21.84 -4.84
CA ALA A 84 -4.62 -21.61 -5.39
C ALA A 84 -5.71 -22.12 -4.43
N GLY A 85 -6.72 -21.27 -4.18
CA GLY A 85 -7.86 -21.60 -3.33
C GLY A 85 -7.60 -21.54 -1.83
N ILE A 86 -6.43 -21.04 -1.38
CA ILE A 86 -6.20 -20.78 0.04
C ILE A 86 -7.26 -19.79 0.57
N LYS A 87 -7.84 -20.11 1.72
CA LYS A 87 -8.86 -19.29 2.37
C LYS A 87 -8.23 -18.40 3.43
N GLY A 88 -8.82 -17.23 3.66
CA GLY A 88 -8.36 -16.29 4.70
C GLY A 88 -8.24 -16.92 6.11
N ILE A 89 -9.06 -17.92 6.44
CA ILE A 89 -8.93 -18.66 7.69
C ILE A 89 -7.64 -19.49 7.77
N GLN A 90 -7.19 -20.07 6.66
CA GLN A 90 -5.94 -20.83 6.59
C GLN A 90 -4.74 -19.89 6.71
N VAL A 91 -4.79 -18.73 6.04
CA VAL A 91 -3.79 -17.66 6.19
C VAL A 91 -3.69 -17.19 7.64
N ARG A 92 -4.84 -16.93 8.29
CA ARG A 92 -4.87 -16.54 9.70
C ARG A 92 -4.26 -17.60 10.62
N SER A 93 -4.69 -18.85 10.50
CA SER A 93 -4.19 -19.93 11.33
C SER A 93 -2.68 -20.11 11.19
N LEU A 94 -2.17 -20.03 9.96
CA LEU A 94 -0.73 -20.09 9.69
C LEU A 94 0.03 -18.94 10.33
N VAL A 95 -0.42 -17.70 10.09
CA VAL A 95 0.26 -16.50 10.62
C VAL A 95 0.29 -16.53 12.14
N VAL A 96 -0.85 -16.80 12.80
CA VAL A 96 -0.91 -16.86 14.27
C VAL A 96 -0.03 -18.00 14.81
N GLY A 97 -0.10 -19.19 14.22
CA GLY A 97 0.72 -20.33 14.64
C GLY A 97 2.22 -20.09 14.45
N TRP A 98 2.60 -19.43 13.35
CA TRP A 98 4.00 -19.09 13.09
C TRP A 98 4.52 -18.03 14.07
N LEU A 99 3.75 -16.97 14.33
CA LEU A 99 4.14 -15.90 15.26
C LEU A 99 4.37 -16.41 16.68
N ALA A 100 3.54 -17.35 17.15
CA ALA A 100 3.65 -17.95 18.47
C ALA A 100 4.98 -18.72 18.69
N GLY A 101 5.66 -19.12 17.60
CA GLY A 101 6.95 -19.84 17.66
C GLY A 101 8.17 -19.00 17.28
N HIS A 102 8.01 -17.70 17.00
CA HIS A 102 9.08 -16.85 16.44
C HIS A 102 9.25 -15.54 17.21
N ASP A 103 9.70 -15.63 18.46
CA ASP A 103 9.86 -14.50 19.40
C ASP A 103 10.67 -13.31 18.85
N GLY A 104 11.72 -13.58 18.07
CA GLY A 104 12.56 -12.54 17.44
C GLY A 104 11.83 -11.70 16.37
N VAL A 105 10.69 -12.19 15.88
CA VAL A 105 9.85 -11.51 14.87
C VAL A 105 8.62 -10.89 15.52
N ALA A 106 8.20 -11.40 16.68
CA ALA A 106 7.06 -10.89 17.41
C ALA A 106 7.21 -9.41 17.83
N ALA A 107 8.43 -8.93 18.06
CA ALA A 107 8.71 -7.52 18.37
C ALA A 107 8.69 -6.58 17.15
N GLN A 108 8.64 -7.12 15.93
CA GLN A 108 8.69 -6.33 14.69
C GLN A 108 7.31 -5.78 14.32
N PRO A 109 7.23 -4.75 13.46
CA PRO A 109 5.97 -4.31 12.87
C PRO A 109 5.13 -5.48 12.34
N ALA A 110 3.82 -5.46 12.62
CA ALA A 110 2.90 -6.52 12.24
C ALA A 110 3.00 -6.90 10.74
N GLY A 111 3.03 -5.94 9.82
CA GLY A 111 3.20 -6.22 8.40
C GLY A 111 4.48 -7.00 8.06
N ARG A 112 5.61 -6.67 8.71
CA ARG A 112 6.88 -7.39 8.50
C ARG A 112 6.76 -8.83 8.96
N ALA A 113 6.19 -9.00 10.15
CA ALA A 113 6.01 -10.30 10.77
C ALA A 113 5.11 -11.21 9.90
N VAL A 114 4.03 -10.65 9.34
CA VAL A 114 3.16 -11.36 8.38
C VAL A 114 3.92 -11.71 7.10
N TYR A 115 4.67 -10.77 6.51
CA TYR A 115 5.47 -11.04 5.32
C TYR A 115 6.48 -12.17 5.55
N GLN A 116 7.16 -12.17 6.68
CA GLN A 116 8.12 -13.21 7.05
C GLN A 116 7.43 -14.57 7.26
N ALA A 117 6.28 -14.59 7.94
CA ALA A 117 5.50 -15.81 8.13
C ALA A 117 5.05 -16.39 6.78
N LEU A 118 4.51 -15.56 5.89
CA LEU A 118 4.05 -16.00 4.57
C LEU A 118 5.22 -16.43 3.68
N HIS A 119 6.32 -15.68 3.67
CA HIS A 119 7.53 -16.04 2.91
C HIS A 119 8.12 -17.38 3.37
N ALA A 120 8.22 -17.60 4.69
CA ALA A 120 8.79 -18.83 5.23
C ALA A 120 7.97 -20.09 4.90
N ASN A 121 6.66 -19.96 4.67
CA ASN A 121 5.76 -21.09 4.42
C ASN A 121 5.31 -21.21 2.96
N TYR A 122 5.36 -20.10 2.21
CA TYR A 122 4.89 -19.99 0.84
C TYR A 122 5.92 -19.26 -0.02
N ALA A 123 7.18 -19.70 0.06
CA ALA A 123 8.23 -19.17 -0.79
C ALA A 123 7.88 -19.36 -2.27
N CYS A 124 8.19 -18.34 -3.08
CA CYS A 124 7.94 -18.40 -4.50
C CYS A 124 8.89 -19.35 -5.22
N PRO A 125 8.39 -20.18 -6.16
CA PRO A 125 9.26 -20.99 -7.00
C PRO A 125 10.26 -20.12 -7.77
N THR A 126 11.55 -20.45 -7.71
CA THR A 126 12.61 -19.80 -8.50
C THR A 126 13.10 -20.74 -9.60
N GLY A 127 13.59 -20.19 -10.72
CA GLY A 127 14.18 -20.97 -11.82
C GLY A 127 13.18 -21.81 -12.63
N MET A 128 13.65 -22.94 -13.19
CA MET A 128 12.87 -23.83 -14.08
C MET A 128 11.61 -24.42 -13.42
N ALA A 129 11.60 -24.56 -12.09
CA ALA A 129 10.42 -25.00 -11.34
C ALA A 129 9.25 -23.99 -11.44
N GLY A 130 9.55 -22.70 -11.64
CA GLY A 130 8.55 -21.67 -11.90
C GLY A 130 8.03 -21.63 -13.34
N MET A 131 8.68 -22.35 -14.28
CA MET A 131 8.26 -22.38 -15.69
C MET A 131 7.20 -23.44 -16.00
N TYR A 132 7.07 -24.47 -15.16
CA TYR A 132 6.06 -25.54 -15.32
C TYR A 132 4.78 -25.31 -14.52
N VAL A 133 4.74 -24.27 -13.67
CA VAL A 133 3.51 -23.82 -13.03
C VAL A 133 2.87 -22.80 -13.96
N GLU A 134 2.05 -23.28 -14.90
CA GLU A 134 1.26 -22.46 -15.82
C GLU A 134 0.10 -21.78 -15.07
N GLN A 135 0.50 -20.83 -14.23
CA GLN A 135 -0.19 -19.71 -13.62
C GLN A 135 0.87 -19.21 -12.65
N ARG A 136 1.59 -18.13 -13.02
CA ARG A 136 2.54 -17.50 -12.11
C ARG A 136 1.86 -17.44 -10.75
N ALA A 137 2.51 -17.99 -9.73
CA ALA A 137 2.08 -17.82 -8.36
C ALA A 137 2.30 -16.33 -8.04
N GLU A 138 1.47 -15.47 -8.59
CA GLU A 138 1.35 -14.08 -8.21
C GLU A 138 0.76 -14.10 -6.80
N ALA A 139 1.04 -13.09 -5.98
CA ALA A 139 0.24 -12.94 -4.78
C ALA A 139 -1.24 -12.90 -5.22
N GLN A 140 -2.03 -13.86 -4.76
CA GLN A 140 -3.43 -13.98 -5.15
C GLN A 140 -4.27 -13.17 -4.18
N ASN A 141 -5.31 -12.49 -4.69
CA ASN A 141 -6.31 -11.91 -3.80
C ASN A 141 -6.97 -13.04 -3.02
N ILE A 142 -6.88 -13.01 -1.68
CA ILE A 142 -7.56 -13.99 -0.83
C ILE A 142 -8.91 -13.48 -0.37
N SER A 143 -9.18 -12.17 -0.50
CA SER A 143 -10.53 -11.65 -0.36
C SER A 143 -11.25 -11.64 -1.70
N SER A 144 -12.51 -12.05 -1.67
CA SER A 144 -13.47 -11.79 -2.74
C SER A 144 -14.20 -10.46 -2.52
N LEU A 145 -13.59 -9.50 -1.80
CA LEU A 145 -14.23 -8.26 -1.40
C LEU A 145 -14.26 -7.30 -2.61
N PRO A 146 -15.43 -6.98 -3.18
CA PRO A 146 -15.52 -5.97 -4.22
C PRO A 146 -15.49 -4.55 -3.62
N GLY A 147 -15.19 -3.55 -4.44
CA GLY A 147 -15.21 -2.13 -4.03
C GLY A 147 -16.48 -1.71 -3.28
N ARG A 148 -17.67 -2.07 -3.78
CA ARG A 148 -18.95 -1.82 -3.07
C ARG A 148 -19.01 -2.44 -1.67
N GLY A 149 -18.42 -3.63 -1.51
CA GLY A 149 -18.38 -4.34 -0.23
C GLY A 149 -17.44 -3.64 0.74
N LEU A 150 -16.30 -3.15 0.25
CA LEU A 150 -15.40 -2.32 1.03
C LEU A 150 -16.09 -1.03 1.49
N VAL A 151 -16.76 -0.31 0.58
CA VAL A 151 -17.50 0.92 0.92
C VAL A 151 -18.53 0.64 2.01
N SER A 152 -19.36 -0.40 1.85
CA SER A 152 -20.32 -0.83 2.87
C SER A 152 -19.64 -1.15 4.21
N MET A 153 -18.50 -1.86 4.19
CA MET A 153 -17.75 -2.19 5.40
C MET A 153 -17.19 -0.94 6.10
N CYS A 154 -16.81 0.09 5.32
CA CYS A 154 -16.19 1.31 5.82
C CYS A 154 -17.18 2.41 6.23
N THR A 155 -18.47 2.27 5.93
CA THR A 155 -19.52 3.25 6.31
C THR A 155 -20.39 2.78 7.47
N HIS A 156 -20.53 1.47 7.68
CA HIS A 156 -21.32 0.93 8.80
C HIS A 156 -20.46 0.74 10.06
N GLU A 157 -20.98 1.17 11.22
CA GLU A 157 -20.29 1.10 12.52
C GLU A 157 -19.76 -0.30 12.84
N SER A 158 -20.58 -1.33 12.59
CA SER A 158 -20.21 -2.73 12.81
C SER A 158 -19.06 -3.22 11.91
N GLY A 159 -18.81 -2.56 10.79
CA GLY A 159 -17.76 -2.89 9.83
C GLY A 159 -16.45 -2.10 10.01
N LEU A 160 -16.47 -1.00 10.76
CA LEU A 160 -15.34 -0.05 10.81
C LEU A 160 -14.03 -0.70 11.25
N LEU A 161 -14.08 -1.59 12.24
CA LEU A 161 -12.88 -2.27 12.73
C LEU A 161 -12.28 -3.22 11.67
N ALA A 162 -13.13 -3.85 10.85
CA ALA A 162 -12.69 -4.70 9.76
C ALA A 162 -12.16 -3.88 8.57
N CYS A 163 -12.83 -2.77 8.24
CA CYS A 163 -12.35 -1.80 7.26
C CYS A 163 -10.97 -1.27 7.64
N ASP A 164 -10.79 -0.79 8.88
CA ASP A 164 -9.50 -0.27 9.34
C ASP A 164 -8.41 -1.33 9.30
N GLY A 165 -8.75 -2.58 9.64
CA GLY A 165 -7.86 -3.72 9.46
C GLY A 165 -7.41 -3.87 8.01
N TYR A 166 -8.36 -3.95 7.07
CA TYR A 166 -8.07 -4.15 5.65
C TYR A 166 -7.22 -3.02 5.06
N LEU A 167 -7.56 -1.76 5.36
CA LEU A 167 -6.79 -0.60 4.93
C LEU A 167 -5.37 -0.62 5.52
N ALA A 168 -5.23 -0.88 6.82
CA ALA A 168 -3.93 -0.93 7.46
C ALA A 168 -3.05 -2.07 6.91
N GLY A 169 -3.64 -3.24 6.64
CA GLY A 169 -2.94 -4.35 6.01
C GLY A 169 -2.45 -4.01 4.60
N THR A 170 -3.29 -3.32 3.81
CA THR A 170 -2.93 -2.88 2.46
C THR A 170 -1.75 -1.90 2.47
N MET A 171 -1.73 -0.96 3.42
CA MET A 171 -0.62 -0.02 3.58
C MET A 171 0.65 -0.69 4.07
N ASP A 172 0.55 -1.60 5.04
CA ASP A 172 1.70 -2.37 5.51
C ASP A 172 2.30 -3.19 4.37
N SER A 173 1.45 -3.75 3.50
CA SER A 173 1.90 -4.49 2.34
C SER A 173 2.77 -3.68 1.39
N GLU A 174 2.37 -2.46 1.04
CA GLU A 174 3.16 -1.60 0.15
C GLU A 174 4.55 -1.28 0.73
N VAL A 175 4.63 -1.03 2.03
CA VAL A 175 5.91 -0.81 2.74
C VAL A 175 6.80 -2.05 2.66
N TRP A 176 6.24 -3.23 2.91
CA TRP A 176 7.02 -4.46 3.01
C TRP A 176 7.32 -5.11 1.66
N ALA A 177 6.48 -4.91 0.65
CA ALA A 177 6.79 -5.28 -0.73
C ALA A 177 8.05 -4.56 -1.23
N ARG A 178 8.14 -3.25 -1.01
CA ARG A 178 9.34 -2.45 -1.33
C ARG A 178 10.58 -2.88 -0.52
N ASN A 179 10.42 -3.07 0.78
CA ASN A 179 11.55 -3.46 1.63
C ASN A 179 12.07 -4.85 1.25
N TYR A 180 11.18 -5.80 0.95
CA TYR A 180 11.55 -7.12 0.46
C TYR A 180 12.26 -7.04 -0.89
N SER A 181 11.70 -6.29 -1.85
CA SER A 181 12.33 -6.12 -3.15
C SER A 181 13.75 -5.54 -3.03
N THR A 182 13.95 -4.58 -2.11
CA THR A 182 15.27 -3.99 -1.84
C THR A 182 16.27 -5.02 -1.32
N VAL A 183 15.84 -5.96 -0.46
CA VAL A 183 16.69 -7.07 0.02
C VAL A 183 17.05 -8.02 -1.12
N GLU A 184 16.13 -8.27 -2.05
CA GLU A 184 16.35 -9.10 -3.24
C GLU A 184 17.15 -8.39 -4.35
N GLY A 185 17.62 -7.15 -4.12
CA GLY A 185 18.31 -6.35 -5.14
C GLY A 185 17.41 -5.88 -6.29
N VAL A 186 16.09 -5.97 -6.13
CA VAL A 186 15.09 -5.52 -7.09
C VAL A 186 14.48 -4.21 -6.61
N HIS A 187 14.77 -3.10 -7.29
CA HIS A 187 14.15 -1.81 -6.97
C HIS A 187 12.74 -1.74 -7.57
N THR A 188 11.73 -2.11 -6.79
CA THR A 188 10.32 -1.94 -7.19
C THR A 188 9.85 -0.54 -6.77
N PRO A 189 9.26 0.24 -7.69
CA PRO A 189 8.69 1.54 -7.36
C PRO A 189 7.49 1.35 -6.43
N VAL A 190 7.30 2.33 -5.57
CA VAL A 190 6.14 2.40 -4.68
C VAL A 190 4.96 3.05 -5.39
N ALA A 191 3.78 2.49 -5.22
CA ALA A 191 2.53 2.99 -5.78
C ALA A 191 2.08 4.29 -5.13
N PHE A 192 2.21 4.43 -3.81
CA PHE A 192 1.71 5.60 -3.08
C PHE A 192 2.49 5.91 -1.80
N CYS A 193 2.46 7.18 -1.41
CA CYS A 193 3.24 7.74 -0.31
C CYS A 193 2.34 8.58 0.62
N VAL A 194 1.59 7.88 1.48
CA VAL A 194 0.65 8.51 2.42
C VAL A 194 1.40 9.30 3.51
N PRO A 195 1.01 10.56 3.81
CA PRO A 195 1.62 11.35 4.89
C PRO A 195 1.48 10.68 6.27
N LYS A 196 2.47 10.88 7.14
CA LYS A 196 2.53 10.25 8.49
C LYS A 196 1.41 10.74 9.41
N GLU A 197 0.84 11.89 9.11
CA GLU A 197 -0.20 12.56 9.88
C GLU A 197 -1.58 11.92 9.64
N ILE A 198 -1.76 11.21 8.51
CA ILE A 198 -3.02 10.55 8.17
C ILE A 198 -3.31 9.42 9.16
N ARG A 199 -4.47 9.51 9.80
CA ARG A 199 -4.99 8.49 10.73
C ARG A 199 -5.99 7.58 10.03
N GLY A 200 -6.30 6.43 10.64
CA GLY A 200 -7.20 5.42 10.07
C GLY A 200 -8.56 5.98 9.62
N ALA A 201 -9.20 6.82 10.44
CA ALA A 201 -10.48 7.45 10.08
C ALA A 201 -10.36 8.40 8.87
N GLN A 202 -9.26 9.15 8.75
CA GLN A 202 -9.02 10.04 7.62
C GLN A 202 -8.74 9.25 6.34
N LEU A 203 -7.91 8.21 6.43
CA LEU A 203 -7.67 7.29 5.31
C LEU A 203 -8.96 6.65 4.83
N ARG A 204 -9.78 6.14 5.76
CA ARG A 204 -11.06 5.54 5.45
C ARG A 204 -11.99 6.51 4.75
N ALA A 205 -12.10 7.75 5.26
CA ALA A 205 -12.90 8.80 4.63
C ALA A 205 -12.41 9.12 3.21
N LEU A 206 -11.10 9.18 2.99
CA LEU A 206 -10.50 9.37 1.67
C LEU A 206 -10.86 8.24 0.71
N VAL A 207 -10.70 6.98 1.13
CA VAL A 207 -11.00 5.82 0.29
C VAL A 207 -12.49 5.79 -0.07
N VAL A 208 -13.38 5.94 0.92
CA VAL A 208 -14.83 5.99 0.69
C VAL A 208 -15.21 7.15 -0.25
N GLY A 209 -14.63 8.34 -0.02
CA GLY A 209 -14.85 9.51 -0.87
C GLY A 209 -14.36 9.31 -2.30
N TRP A 210 -13.22 8.65 -2.49
CA TRP A 210 -12.71 8.33 -3.82
C TRP A 210 -13.67 7.38 -4.55
N TYR A 211 -14.16 6.32 -3.91
CA TYR A 211 -15.12 5.39 -4.52
C TYR A 211 -16.42 6.08 -4.96
N ALA A 212 -16.88 7.14 -4.27
CA ALA A 212 -18.07 7.88 -4.66
C ALA A 212 -17.97 8.51 -6.07
N GLY A 213 -16.76 8.74 -6.58
CA GLY A 213 -16.51 9.24 -7.93
C GLY A 213 -16.03 8.19 -8.94
N HIS A 214 -15.93 6.91 -8.56
CA HIS A 214 -15.31 5.85 -9.37
C HIS A 214 -16.21 4.61 -9.43
N GLU A 215 -17.32 4.71 -10.17
CA GLU A 215 -18.28 3.62 -10.35
C GLU A 215 -17.65 2.37 -10.98
N ASP A 216 -16.66 2.55 -11.85
CA ASP A 216 -15.91 1.47 -12.48
C ASP A 216 -15.20 0.58 -11.45
N ALA A 217 -14.73 1.17 -10.34
CA ALA A 217 -14.04 0.45 -9.28
C ALA A 217 -14.99 -0.34 -8.35
N MET A 218 -16.30 -0.09 -8.38
CA MET A 218 -17.26 -0.71 -7.44
C MET A 218 -17.39 -2.23 -7.60
N ASN A 219 -17.11 -2.73 -8.81
CA ASN A 219 -17.15 -4.16 -9.16
C ASN A 219 -15.76 -4.82 -9.14
N GLU A 220 -14.70 -4.04 -8.99
CA GLU A 220 -13.33 -4.55 -8.97
C GLU A 220 -12.95 -5.05 -7.57
N PRO A 221 -11.88 -5.87 -7.45
CA PRO A 221 -11.32 -6.22 -6.15
C PRO A 221 -10.97 -4.98 -5.34
N ALA A 222 -11.37 -4.95 -4.07
CA ALA A 222 -11.22 -3.81 -3.17
C ALA A 222 -9.76 -3.31 -3.07
N GLY A 223 -8.79 -4.22 -3.04
CA GLY A 223 -7.37 -3.90 -3.05
C GLY A 223 -6.96 -3.03 -4.24
N ARG A 224 -7.49 -3.30 -5.44
CA ARG A 224 -7.21 -2.50 -6.65
C ARG A 224 -7.70 -1.08 -6.49
N GLY A 225 -8.94 -0.91 -6.05
CA GLY A 225 -9.52 0.42 -5.87
C GLY A 225 -8.83 1.20 -4.75
N ILE A 226 -8.34 0.54 -3.69
CA ILE A 226 -7.50 1.20 -2.67
C ILE A 226 -6.18 1.68 -3.30
N TYR A 227 -5.50 0.83 -4.08
CA TYR A 227 -4.24 1.23 -4.73
C TYR A 227 -4.45 2.43 -5.65
N ARG A 228 -5.52 2.43 -6.46
CA ARG A 228 -5.91 3.56 -7.31
C ARG A 228 -6.20 4.81 -6.46
N ALA A 229 -7.05 4.69 -5.43
CA ALA A 229 -7.39 5.80 -4.54
C ALA A 229 -6.16 6.44 -3.89
N LEU A 230 -5.25 5.63 -3.36
CA LEU A 230 -4.04 6.12 -2.71
C LEU A 230 -3.02 6.65 -3.72
N HIS A 231 -2.91 6.05 -4.90
CA HIS A 231 -2.04 6.55 -5.96
C HIS A 231 -2.50 7.92 -6.48
N ASP A 232 -3.80 8.09 -6.71
CA ASP A 232 -4.37 9.34 -7.24
C ASP A 232 -4.23 10.51 -6.24
N ASN A 233 -4.33 10.22 -4.94
CA ASN A 233 -4.27 11.24 -3.89
C ASN A 233 -2.86 11.46 -3.32
N TYR A 234 -2.02 10.42 -3.33
CA TYR A 234 -0.69 10.43 -2.74
C TYR A 234 0.35 9.75 -3.64
N PRO A 235 0.54 10.25 -4.88
CA PRO A 235 1.57 9.70 -5.75
C PRO A 235 2.95 9.90 -5.12
N CYS A 236 3.76 8.85 -5.10
CA CYS A 236 5.15 8.95 -4.67
C CYS A 236 5.93 9.79 -5.68
N SER A 237 6.31 11.01 -5.32
CA SER A 237 7.12 11.86 -6.19
C SER A 237 8.56 11.34 -6.28
N SER A 238 8.92 10.83 -7.46
CA SER A 238 10.29 10.97 -7.97
C SER A 238 10.20 11.45 -9.42
N THR A 239 10.01 12.76 -9.61
CA THR A 239 10.27 13.46 -10.88
C THR A 239 9.93 12.64 -12.14
N ILE A 240 8.66 12.32 -12.39
CA ILE A 240 8.27 11.90 -13.73
C ILE A 240 8.47 13.13 -14.61
N ARG A 241 9.57 13.17 -15.38
CA ARG A 241 9.72 14.17 -16.44
C ARG A 241 8.47 14.06 -17.32
N PRO A 242 7.75 15.17 -17.60
CA PRO A 242 6.73 15.13 -18.63
C PRO A 242 7.39 14.60 -19.91
N ILE A 243 6.78 13.58 -20.52
CA ILE A 243 7.05 13.33 -21.94
C ILE A 243 6.63 14.64 -22.61
N ALA A 244 7.61 15.43 -23.03
CA ALA A 244 7.35 16.64 -23.79
C ALA A 244 6.48 16.22 -24.96
N SER A 245 5.23 16.68 -24.97
CA SER A 245 4.39 16.60 -26.16
C SER A 245 5.20 17.23 -27.29
N ALA A 246 5.44 16.44 -28.34
CA ALA A 246 6.09 16.93 -29.54
C ALA A 246 5.40 18.23 -29.99
N PRO A 247 6.15 19.28 -30.36
CA PRO A 247 5.53 20.50 -30.87
C PRO A 247 4.70 20.13 -32.10
N ALA A 248 3.45 20.59 -32.11
CA ALA A 248 2.62 20.54 -33.30
C ALA A 248 3.35 21.29 -34.42
N ALA A 249 3.65 20.58 -35.50
CA ALA A 249 4.16 21.18 -36.72
C ALA A 249 3.14 22.20 -37.24
N GLN A 250 3.57 23.46 -37.37
CA GLN A 250 2.94 24.46 -38.22
C GLN A 250 3.68 24.50 -39.55
#